data_AF-A0A939XRY2-F1
#
_entry.id   AF-A0A939XRY2-F1
#
_cell.length_a   1.000
_cell.length_b   1.000
_cell.length_c   1.000
_cell.angle_alpha   90.00
_cell.angle_beta   90.00
_cell.angle_gamma   90.00
#
_symmetry.space_group_name_H-M   'P 1'
#
loop_
_entity.id
_entity.type
_entity.pdbx_description
1 polymer ?
#
loop_
_entity_poly.entity_id
_entity_poly.type
_entity_poly.pdbx_seq_one_letter_code
_entity_poly.pdbx_strand_id
1 'polypeptide(L)'
;IALLVMAAGLLVGLFIKMPHLPELWNMGDLSEWTDSQVVNGKDTLGIIGYLQKNPLFPCLFITIACGAISGFHATQSPLMARCLKSERLARPVFYGAMITEGLVALIWATVSSYFFYYGGWKEVVSPEVVNNFMDQVHTADGLTLRQYFTAPQVVNLVCSGWLGIVGGTLAVLGVVAAPITSGDTAFRSARLIIAEWLHFEQKSMVRRLTISIPLFVASLGLLIWQMKNPDGFNVLWQYFGWSNQTLSVFTLWMITVYLARNRKAYIITLIPAVFMTVVCASFLVASPEALGKSALTPWVAFGVVIVALTWFGLWLRHERAADRLKQA
;
A
#
# COMPACT_ATOMS: atom_id res chain seq x y z
N ILE A 1 -10.77 -6.48 -10.26
CA ILE A 1 -10.29 -6.27 -11.65
C ILE A 1 -9.01 -5.45 -11.66
N ALA A 2 -8.89 -4.29 -10.99
CA ALA A 2 -7.59 -3.59 -10.85
C ALA A 2 -6.47 -4.49 -10.29
N LEU A 3 -6.74 -5.21 -9.18
CA LEU A 3 -5.85 -6.26 -8.67
C LEU A 3 -5.53 -7.37 -9.67
N LEU A 4 -6.49 -7.76 -10.52
CA LEU A 4 -6.31 -8.81 -11.52
C LEU A 4 -5.54 -8.30 -12.75
N VAL A 5 -5.71 -7.03 -13.12
CA VAL A 5 -4.96 -6.37 -14.20
C VAL A 5 -3.54 -6.06 -13.74
N MET A 6 -3.35 -5.68 -12.48
CA MET A 6 -2.04 -5.53 -11.86
C MET A 6 -1.36 -6.88 -11.70
N ALA A 7 -2.06 -7.90 -11.21
CA ALA A 7 -1.54 -9.27 -11.14
C ALA A 7 -1.22 -9.80 -12.55
N ALA A 8 -2.06 -9.54 -13.56
CA ALA A 8 -1.80 -9.92 -14.94
C ALA A 8 -0.63 -9.13 -15.54
N GLY A 9 -0.51 -7.83 -15.27
CA GLY A 9 0.60 -7.00 -15.71
C GLY A 9 1.93 -7.39 -15.06
N LEU A 10 1.91 -7.70 -13.77
CA LEU A 10 3.04 -8.29 -13.05
C LEU A 10 3.37 -9.69 -13.58
N LEU A 11 2.38 -10.53 -13.84
CA LEU A 11 2.57 -11.85 -14.46
C LEU A 11 3.17 -11.73 -15.85
N VAL A 12 2.66 -10.85 -16.71
CA VAL A 12 3.21 -10.58 -18.05
C VAL A 12 4.63 -10.02 -17.95
N GLY A 13 4.89 -9.09 -17.02
CA GLY A 13 6.22 -8.59 -16.73
C GLY A 13 7.18 -9.70 -16.29
N LEU A 14 6.74 -10.57 -15.39
CA LEU A 14 7.48 -11.76 -14.92
C LEU A 14 7.72 -12.75 -16.06
N PHE A 15 6.75 -12.97 -16.96
CA PHE A 15 6.90 -13.87 -18.09
C PHE A 15 7.80 -13.32 -19.21
N ILE A 16 7.73 -12.02 -19.51
CA ILE A 16 8.53 -11.39 -20.56
C ILE A 16 9.98 -11.20 -20.10
N LYS A 17 10.19 -10.75 -18.86
CA LYS A 17 11.52 -10.44 -18.33
C LYS A 17 12.18 -11.65 -17.65
N MET A 18 11.40 -12.67 -17.29
CA MET A 18 11.84 -13.84 -16.50
C MET A 18 12.87 -13.50 -15.41
N PRO A 19 12.64 -12.47 -14.57
CA PRO A 19 13.57 -12.23 -13.49
C PRO A 19 13.39 -13.36 -12.48
N HIS A 20 14.48 -14.04 -12.13
CA HIS A 20 14.46 -15.05 -11.07
C HIS A 20 13.99 -14.38 -9.78
N LEU A 21 12.81 -14.74 -9.28
CA LEU A 21 12.33 -14.28 -7.98
C LEU A 21 13.06 -15.10 -6.90
N PRO A 22 14.04 -14.51 -6.17
CA PRO A 22 14.91 -15.25 -5.25
C PRO A 22 14.15 -16.02 -4.18
N GLU A 23 12.98 -15.53 -3.78
CA GLU A 23 12.12 -16.14 -2.76
C GLU A 23 11.29 -17.33 -3.27
N LEU A 24 11.06 -17.42 -4.59
CA LEU A 24 10.27 -18.50 -5.21
C LEU A 24 11.15 -19.58 -5.83
N TRP A 25 12.33 -19.21 -6.34
CA TRP A 25 13.16 -20.11 -7.12
C TRP A 25 14.42 -20.57 -6.38
N ASN A 26 15.07 -19.72 -5.57
CA ASN A 26 16.38 -20.01 -4.97
C ASN A 26 16.46 -19.77 -3.45
N MET A 27 15.34 -19.79 -2.72
CA MET A 27 15.29 -19.65 -1.24
C MET A 27 16.24 -18.58 -0.66
N GLY A 28 16.30 -17.39 -1.29
CA GLY A 28 17.07 -16.26 -0.76
C GLY A 28 18.47 -16.06 -1.35
N ASP A 29 18.85 -16.78 -2.41
CA ASP A 29 20.04 -16.41 -3.18
C ASP A 29 19.73 -15.21 -4.11
N LEU A 30 20.16 -14.02 -3.67
CA LEU A 30 19.97 -12.74 -4.37
C LEU A 30 21.02 -12.50 -5.48
N SER A 31 21.98 -13.42 -5.67
CA SER A 31 23.14 -13.24 -6.55
C SER A 31 22.79 -12.90 -8.02
N GLU A 32 21.75 -13.49 -8.60
CA GLU A 32 21.34 -13.19 -9.98
C GLU A 32 20.81 -11.75 -10.19
N TRP A 33 20.30 -11.08 -9.15
CA TRP A 33 19.91 -9.66 -9.22
C TRP A 33 21.10 -8.71 -9.00
N THR A 34 22.22 -9.21 -8.49
CA THR A 34 23.37 -8.38 -8.09
C THR A 34 24.29 -8.00 -9.26
N ASP A 35 24.33 -8.79 -10.34
CA ASP A 35 25.43 -8.68 -11.31
C ASP A 35 25.29 -7.51 -12.31
N SER A 36 24.11 -6.88 -12.40
CA SER A 36 23.89 -5.77 -13.36
C SER A 36 23.95 -4.35 -12.77
N GLN A 37 24.07 -4.18 -11.45
CA GLN A 37 23.96 -2.87 -10.78
C GLN A 37 25.00 -2.63 -9.66
N VAL A 38 25.88 -3.60 -9.43
CA VAL A 38 26.98 -3.51 -8.46
C VAL A 38 28.21 -2.94 -9.17
N VAL A 39 28.54 -1.68 -8.89
CA VAL A 39 29.79 -1.06 -9.33
C VAL A 39 30.76 -1.10 -8.14
N ASN A 40 31.90 -1.77 -8.27
CA ASN A 40 32.89 -1.95 -7.20
C ASN A 40 32.35 -2.59 -5.90
N GLY A 41 31.48 -3.60 -6.00
CA GLY A 41 30.94 -4.30 -4.82
C GLY A 41 29.90 -3.51 -4.02
N LYS A 42 29.49 -2.32 -4.47
CA LYS A 42 28.43 -1.50 -3.86
C LYS A 42 27.16 -1.49 -4.71
N ASP A 43 26.04 -1.64 -4.04
CA ASP A 43 24.70 -1.61 -4.61
C ASP A 43 24.26 -0.18 -4.95
N THR A 44 24.56 0.27 -6.17
CA THR A 44 24.28 1.63 -6.66
C THR A 44 22.78 1.98 -6.60
N LEU A 45 21.91 0.98 -6.80
CA LEU A 45 20.46 1.13 -6.82
C LEU A 45 19.82 0.92 -5.44
N GLY A 46 20.53 0.23 -4.52
CA GLY A 46 20.14 -0.04 -3.14
C GLY A 46 19.21 -1.25 -2.96
N ILE A 47 19.00 -2.07 -4.00
CA ILE A 47 18.05 -3.20 -4.03
C ILE A 47 18.41 -4.31 -3.03
N ILE A 48 19.68 -4.67 -2.94
CA ILE A 48 20.19 -5.76 -2.11
C ILE A 48 19.90 -5.44 -0.64
N GLY A 49 20.30 -4.26 -0.17
CA GLY A 49 20.04 -3.84 1.22
C GLY A 49 18.54 -3.70 1.52
N TYR A 50 17.73 -3.38 0.51
CA TYR A 50 16.29 -3.30 0.65
C TYR A 50 15.63 -4.68 0.75
N LEU A 51 15.95 -5.62 -0.15
CA LEU A 51 15.38 -6.97 -0.17
C LEU A 51 15.83 -7.83 1.01
N GLN A 52 17.06 -7.63 1.51
CA GLN A 52 17.53 -8.28 2.74
C GLN A 52 16.70 -7.88 3.97
N LYS A 53 16.24 -6.62 4.02
CA LYS A 53 15.40 -6.11 5.12
C LYS A 53 13.90 -6.31 4.87
N ASN A 54 13.49 -6.33 3.61
CA ASN A 54 12.09 -6.34 3.18
C ASN A 54 11.89 -7.42 2.12
N PRO A 55 11.49 -8.65 2.48
CA PRO A 55 11.22 -9.69 1.50
C PRO A 55 10.05 -9.27 0.59
N LEU A 56 10.10 -9.63 -0.70
CA LEU A 56 9.06 -9.23 -1.66
C LEU A 56 7.67 -9.65 -1.19
N PHE A 57 7.53 -10.88 -0.71
CA PHE A 57 6.36 -11.31 0.02
C PHE A 57 6.61 -11.20 1.53
N PRO A 58 5.76 -10.51 2.31
CA PRO A 58 4.49 -9.87 1.93
C PRO A 58 4.60 -8.35 1.65
N CYS A 59 5.79 -7.76 1.76
CA CYS A 59 5.97 -6.30 1.76
C CYS A 59 5.42 -5.63 0.49
N LEU A 60 5.52 -6.26 -0.67
CA LEU A 60 4.96 -5.76 -1.94
C LEU A 60 3.46 -5.44 -1.85
N PHE A 61 2.69 -6.33 -1.21
CA PHE A 61 1.24 -6.18 -1.08
C PHE A 61 0.83 -5.15 -0.03
N ILE A 62 1.77 -4.79 0.85
CA ILE A 62 1.62 -3.71 1.83
C ILE A 62 1.98 -2.36 1.20
N THR A 63 3.03 -2.30 0.38
CA THR A 63 3.52 -1.04 -0.20
C THR A 63 2.72 -0.59 -1.42
N ILE A 64 2.22 -1.52 -2.25
CA ILE A 64 1.36 -1.22 -3.43
C ILE A 64 -0.13 -1.23 -3.04
N ALA A 65 -0.46 -0.69 -1.87
CA ALA A 65 -1.79 -0.86 -1.32
C ALA A 65 -2.88 -0.13 -2.13
N CYS A 66 -2.79 1.19 -2.27
CA CYS A 66 -3.92 2.01 -2.72
C CYS A 66 -4.37 1.75 -4.17
N GLY A 67 -3.48 1.27 -5.06
CA GLY A 67 -3.85 0.94 -6.45
C GLY A 67 -4.44 -0.46 -6.66
N ALA A 68 -4.31 -1.34 -5.66
CA ALA A 68 -4.75 -2.74 -5.76
C ALA A 68 -5.99 -2.99 -4.91
N ILE A 69 -5.90 -2.67 -3.61
CA ILE A 69 -6.97 -2.81 -2.64
C ILE A 69 -6.77 -1.86 -1.47
N SER A 70 -7.82 -1.16 -1.06
CA SER A 70 -7.71 -0.11 -0.05
C SER A 70 -8.79 -0.24 1.03
N GLY A 71 -8.34 -0.41 2.28
CA GLY A 71 -9.21 -0.34 3.45
C GLY A 71 -9.68 1.08 3.75
N PHE A 72 -8.86 2.10 3.46
CA PHE A 72 -9.26 3.50 3.64
C PHE A 72 -10.49 3.83 2.79
N HIS A 73 -10.51 3.44 1.51
CA HIS A 73 -11.70 3.59 0.66
C HIS A 73 -12.93 2.87 1.22
N ALA A 74 -12.74 1.69 1.82
CA ALA A 74 -13.83 0.98 2.50
C ALA A 74 -14.41 1.79 3.67
N THR A 75 -13.57 2.44 4.50
CA THR A 75 -14.07 3.29 5.60
C THR A 75 -14.77 4.56 5.15
N GLN A 76 -14.39 5.12 4.00
CA GLN A 76 -15.02 6.34 3.47
C GLN A 76 -16.28 6.04 2.66
N SER A 77 -16.46 4.80 2.20
CA SER A 77 -17.58 4.40 1.35
C SER A 77 -18.96 4.70 1.94
N PRO A 78 -19.24 4.50 3.25
CA PRO A 78 -20.53 4.87 3.84
C PRO A 78 -20.83 6.37 3.78
N LEU A 79 -19.81 7.24 3.95
CA LEU A 79 -19.99 8.68 3.84
C LEU A 79 -20.35 9.08 2.41
N MET A 80 -19.69 8.48 1.42
CA MET A 80 -19.99 8.71 0.01
C MET A 80 -21.36 8.15 -0.40
N ALA A 81 -21.72 6.95 0.08
CA ALA A 81 -23.01 6.33 -0.22
C ALA A 81 -24.20 7.22 0.19
N ARG A 82 -24.09 7.94 1.32
CA ARG A 82 -25.12 8.88 1.80
C ARG A 82 -25.25 10.15 0.96
N CYS A 83 -24.25 10.46 0.13
CA CYS A 83 -24.25 11.61 -0.78
C CYS A 83 -24.71 11.22 -2.20
N LEU A 84 -24.89 9.94 -2.50
CA LEU A 84 -25.37 9.49 -3.81
C LEU A 84 -26.87 9.72 -3.94
N LYS A 85 -27.26 10.42 -5.02
CA LYS A 85 -28.67 10.67 -5.36
C LYS A 85 -29.38 9.44 -5.93
N SER A 86 -28.63 8.45 -6.43
CA SER A 86 -29.17 7.24 -7.05
C SER A 86 -28.16 6.10 -6.96
N GLU A 87 -28.65 4.88 -6.73
CA GLU A 87 -27.84 3.66 -6.77
C GLU A 87 -27.18 3.41 -8.14
N ARG A 88 -27.73 3.98 -9.23
CA ARG A 88 -27.10 3.91 -10.56
C ARG A 88 -25.70 4.54 -10.57
N LEU A 89 -25.43 5.48 -9.66
CA LEU A 89 -24.12 6.12 -9.50
C LEU A 89 -23.12 5.26 -8.70
N ALA A 90 -23.56 4.19 -8.03
CA ALA A 90 -22.69 3.37 -7.20
C ALA A 90 -21.57 2.70 -8.02
N ARG A 91 -21.87 2.24 -9.24
CA ARG A 91 -20.86 1.64 -10.14
C ARG A 91 -19.77 2.64 -10.53
N PRO A 92 -20.05 3.80 -11.14
CA PRO A 92 -18.99 4.74 -11.49
C PRO A 92 -18.25 5.30 -10.27
N VAL A 93 -18.94 5.54 -9.15
CA VAL A 93 -18.31 6.15 -7.95
C VAL A 93 -17.44 5.18 -7.19
N PHE A 94 -17.88 3.95 -6.92
CA PHE A 94 -17.08 2.99 -6.15
C PHE A 94 -16.19 2.14 -7.05
N TYR A 95 -16.78 1.49 -8.05
CA TYR A 95 -16.03 0.58 -8.92
C TYR A 95 -15.19 1.35 -9.94
N GLY A 96 -15.75 2.39 -10.58
CA GLY A 96 -15.04 3.21 -11.57
C GLY A 96 -13.81 3.89 -10.98
N ALA A 97 -13.94 4.52 -9.82
CA ALA A 97 -12.81 5.16 -9.13
C ALA A 97 -11.65 4.19 -8.86
N MET A 98 -11.92 3.00 -8.33
CA MET A 98 -10.88 1.99 -8.08
C MET A 98 -10.19 1.50 -9.36
N ILE A 99 -10.90 1.42 -10.49
CA ILE A 99 -10.27 1.09 -11.78
C ILE A 99 -9.35 2.23 -12.24
N THR A 100 -9.80 3.48 -12.13
CA THR A 100 -8.99 4.65 -12.48
C THR A 100 -7.73 4.74 -11.63
N GLU A 101 -7.83 4.55 -10.31
CA GLU A 101 -6.66 4.53 -9.42
C GLU A 101 -5.69 3.40 -9.76
N GLY A 102 -6.21 2.21 -10.07
CA GLY A 102 -5.38 1.08 -10.51
C GLY A 102 -4.63 1.36 -11.81
N LEU A 103 -5.26 2.03 -12.79
CA LEU A 103 -4.59 2.43 -14.03
C LEU A 103 -3.50 3.46 -13.79
N VAL A 104 -3.78 4.48 -12.97
CA VAL A 104 -2.78 5.50 -12.58
C VAL A 104 -1.61 4.86 -11.85
N ALA A 105 -1.87 3.90 -10.96
CA ALA A 105 -0.83 3.15 -10.26
C ALA A 105 0.08 2.36 -11.22
N LEU A 106 -0.49 1.73 -12.26
CA LEU A 106 0.28 0.99 -13.27
C LEU A 106 1.16 1.91 -14.13
N ILE A 107 0.65 3.08 -14.51
CA ILE A 107 1.44 4.10 -15.22
C ILE A 107 2.63 4.52 -14.34
N TRP A 108 2.38 4.86 -13.07
CA TRP A 108 3.45 5.28 -12.16
C TRP A 108 4.44 4.16 -11.82
N ALA A 109 3.98 2.91 -11.74
CA ALA A 109 4.87 1.76 -11.59
C ALA A 109 5.81 1.61 -12.80
N THR A 110 5.28 1.82 -14.01
CA THR A 110 6.07 1.77 -15.26
C THR A 110 7.07 2.92 -15.34
N VAL A 111 6.62 4.14 -15.04
CA VAL A 111 7.46 5.34 -14.99
C VAL A 111 8.58 5.18 -13.96
N SER A 112 8.25 4.72 -12.75
CA SER A 112 9.24 4.46 -11.69
C SER A 112 10.23 3.39 -12.13
N SER A 113 9.76 2.33 -12.80
CA SER A 113 10.65 1.28 -13.31
C SER A 113 11.63 1.83 -14.36
N TYR A 114 11.14 2.64 -15.30
CA TYR A 114 11.99 3.29 -16.30
C TYR A 114 13.01 4.24 -15.66
N PHE A 115 12.55 5.08 -14.73
CA PHE A 115 13.37 6.06 -14.03
C PHE A 115 14.53 5.39 -13.29
N PHE A 116 14.26 4.36 -12.49
CA PHE A 116 15.26 3.73 -11.62
C PHE A 116 16.10 2.64 -12.31
N TYR A 117 15.53 1.84 -13.21
CA TYR A 117 16.22 0.66 -13.77
C TYR A 117 16.80 0.86 -15.17
N TYR A 118 16.23 1.78 -15.96
CA TYR A 118 16.60 1.97 -17.36
C TYR A 118 17.31 3.30 -17.63
N GLY A 119 17.76 3.98 -16.56
CA GLY A 119 18.52 5.22 -16.69
C GLY A 119 17.68 6.46 -17.03
N GLY A 120 16.35 6.36 -17.02
CA GLY A 120 15.46 7.48 -17.33
C GLY A 120 15.64 8.69 -16.42
N TRP A 121 16.17 8.50 -15.21
CA TRP A 121 16.53 9.61 -14.32
C TRP A 121 17.55 10.58 -14.93
N LYS A 122 18.49 10.10 -15.76
CA LYS A 122 19.52 10.94 -16.40
C LYS A 122 18.96 11.86 -17.48
N GLU A 123 17.78 11.55 -18.01
CA GLU A 123 17.11 12.35 -19.05
C GLU A 123 16.38 13.56 -18.47
N VAL A 124 16.00 13.49 -17.19
CA VAL A 124 15.10 14.47 -16.54
C VAL A 124 15.79 15.30 -15.46
N VAL A 125 17.08 15.06 -15.20
CA VAL A 125 17.90 15.84 -14.27
C VAL A 125 19.05 16.53 -15.00
N SER A 126 19.61 17.58 -14.42
CA SER A 126 20.76 18.28 -15.02
C SER A 126 22.02 17.40 -15.00
N PRO A 127 22.97 17.61 -15.93
CA PRO A 127 24.26 16.90 -15.92
C PRO A 127 25.03 17.05 -14.60
N GLU A 128 24.88 18.20 -13.93
CA GLU A 128 25.46 18.44 -12.61
C GLU A 128 24.91 17.48 -11.54
N VAL A 129 23.60 17.25 -11.51
CA VAL A 129 22.99 16.29 -10.57
C VAL A 129 23.46 14.86 -10.85
N VAL A 130 23.63 14.51 -12.13
CA VAL A 130 24.21 13.21 -12.52
C VAL A 130 25.63 13.07 -11.96
N ASN A 131 26.48 14.06 -12.19
CA ASN A 131 27.87 14.02 -11.72
C ASN A 131 27.95 13.98 -10.18
N ASN A 132 27.19 14.83 -9.49
CA ASN A 132 27.12 14.83 -8.03
C ASN A 132 26.68 13.47 -7.47
N PHE A 133 25.70 12.81 -8.12
CA PHE A 133 25.29 11.46 -7.74
C PHE A 133 26.39 10.42 -7.98
N MET A 134 27.05 10.47 -9.14
CA MET A 134 28.13 9.53 -9.49
C MET A 134 29.35 9.68 -8.57
N ASP A 135 29.66 10.91 -8.14
CA ASP A 135 30.76 11.17 -7.22
C ASP A 135 30.46 10.64 -5.82
N GLN A 136 29.23 10.85 -5.33
CA GLN A 136 28.85 10.44 -3.97
C GLN A 136 28.57 8.93 -3.86
N VAL A 137 28.06 8.27 -4.91
CA VAL A 137 27.60 6.86 -4.81
C VAL A 137 28.75 5.87 -4.57
N HIS A 138 29.98 6.27 -4.91
CA HIS A 138 31.17 5.47 -4.65
C HIS A 138 31.78 5.69 -3.24
N THR A 139 31.33 6.72 -2.50
CA THR A 139 31.81 7.02 -1.15
C THR A 139 31.26 6.05 -0.09
N ALA A 140 31.87 5.99 1.09
CA ALA A 140 31.43 5.09 2.18
C ALA A 140 30.03 5.43 2.71
N ASP A 141 29.69 6.72 2.75
CA ASP A 141 28.41 7.24 3.25
C ASP A 141 27.46 7.67 2.12
N GLY A 142 27.75 7.23 0.88
CA GLY A 142 26.97 7.57 -0.31
C GLY A 142 25.55 7.00 -0.25
N LEU A 143 24.58 7.82 -0.65
CA LEU A 143 23.18 7.41 -0.84
C LEU A 143 23.03 6.58 -2.11
N THR A 144 22.24 5.53 -2.02
CA THR A 144 21.79 4.77 -3.19
C THR A 144 20.84 5.62 -4.04
N LEU A 145 20.67 5.30 -5.32
CA LEU A 145 19.79 6.06 -6.22
C LEU A 145 18.36 6.20 -5.66
N ARG A 146 17.87 5.16 -4.97
CA ARG A 146 16.53 5.16 -4.36
C ARG A 146 16.43 6.05 -3.11
N GLN A 147 17.53 6.25 -2.39
CA GLN A 147 17.60 7.16 -1.24
C GLN A 147 17.86 8.60 -1.66
N TYR A 148 18.54 8.78 -2.80
CA TYR A 148 18.88 10.10 -3.34
C TYR A 148 17.65 10.88 -3.84
N PHE A 149 16.67 10.19 -4.44
CA PHE A 149 15.43 10.80 -4.91
C PHE A 149 14.23 10.40 -4.04
N THR A 150 13.53 11.40 -3.49
CA THR A 150 12.24 11.16 -2.82
C THR A 150 11.12 10.91 -3.85
N ALA A 151 10.08 10.16 -3.47
CA ALA A 151 8.97 9.87 -4.38
C ALA A 151 8.30 11.14 -4.98
N PRO A 152 8.02 12.22 -4.21
CA PRO A 152 7.48 13.46 -4.78
C PRO A 152 8.44 14.14 -5.76
N GLN A 153 9.75 14.08 -5.50
CA GLN A 153 10.75 14.64 -6.41
C GLN A 153 10.79 13.88 -7.73
N VAL A 154 10.74 12.55 -7.71
CA VAL A 154 10.70 11.72 -8.94
C VAL A 154 9.52 12.12 -9.82
N VAL A 155 8.33 12.28 -9.23
CA VAL A 155 7.14 12.72 -9.96
C VAL A 155 7.36 14.09 -10.62
N ASN A 156 7.85 15.06 -9.84
CA ASN A 156 8.07 16.41 -10.36
C ASN A 156 9.13 16.45 -11.46
N LEU A 157 10.23 15.72 -11.30
CA LEU A 157 11.32 15.65 -12.28
C LEU A 157 10.84 15.03 -13.59
N VAL A 158 10.14 13.89 -13.54
CA VAL A 158 9.62 13.24 -14.73
C VAL A 158 8.60 14.12 -15.44
N CYS A 159 7.64 14.69 -14.71
CA CYS A 159 6.63 15.55 -15.32
C CYS A 159 7.23 16.84 -15.89
N SER A 160 8.19 17.46 -15.21
CA SER A 160 8.85 18.67 -15.71
C SER A 160 9.76 18.37 -16.91
N GLY A 161 10.49 17.25 -16.87
CA GLY A 161 11.41 16.85 -17.93
C GLY A 161 10.70 16.44 -19.22
N TRP A 162 9.63 15.65 -19.13
CA TRP A 162 8.92 15.13 -20.31
C TRP A 162 7.81 16.05 -20.82
N LEU A 163 7.12 16.76 -19.92
CA LEU A 163 5.94 17.56 -20.26
C LEU A 163 6.17 19.08 -20.06
N GLY A 164 7.39 19.49 -19.70
CA GLY A 164 7.76 20.88 -19.51
C GLY A 164 7.05 21.54 -18.32
N ILE A 165 6.97 22.87 -18.35
CA ILE A 165 6.42 23.71 -17.26
C ILE A 165 4.96 23.32 -16.92
N VAL A 166 4.16 22.98 -17.93
CA VAL A 166 2.77 22.56 -17.75
C VAL A 166 2.72 21.25 -16.95
N GLY A 167 3.56 20.28 -17.31
CA GLY A 167 3.72 19.03 -16.58
C GLY A 167 4.12 19.21 -15.13
N GLY A 168 5.17 19.99 -14.89
CA GLY A 168 5.66 20.29 -13.53
C GLY A 168 4.59 20.95 -12.65
N THR A 169 3.85 21.92 -13.21
CA THR A 169 2.77 22.61 -12.49
C THR A 169 1.64 21.63 -12.12
N LEU A 170 1.22 20.78 -13.07
CA LEU A 170 0.19 19.76 -12.82
C LEU A 170 0.66 18.70 -11.82
N ALA A 171 1.94 18.33 -11.84
CA ALA A 171 2.54 17.39 -10.89
C ALA A 171 2.47 17.94 -9.47
N VAL A 172 2.86 19.20 -9.25
CA VAL A 172 2.75 19.85 -7.93
C VAL A 172 1.29 19.92 -7.48
N LEU A 173 0.37 20.33 -8.36
CA LEU A 173 -1.05 20.37 -8.02
C LEU A 173 -1.59 18.98 -7.65
N GLY A 174 -1.26 17.94 -8.40
CA GLY A 174 -1.72 16.58 -8.11
C GLY A 174 -1.09 15.98 -6.85
N VAL A 175 0.24 16.05 -6.74
CA VAL A 175 1.01 15.45 -5.64
C VAL A 175 0.82 16.19 -4.32
N VAL A 176 0.56 17.50 -4.34
CA VAL A 176 0.35 18.29 -3.12
C VAL A 176 -1.13 18.37 -2.76
N ALA A 177 -2.04 18.63 -3.71
CA ALA A 177 -3.45 18.81 -3.37
C ALA A 177 -4.16 17.50 -2.99
N ALA A 178 -3.79 16.36 -3.60
CA ALA A 178 -4.46 15.08 -3.30
C ALA A 178 -4.19 14.60 -1.86
N PRO A 179 -2.95 14.62 -1.32
CA PRO A 179 -2.71 14.31 0.08
C PRO A 179 -3.32 15.32 1.05
N ILE A 180 -3.45 16.61 0.68
CA ILE A 180 -4.10 17.61 1.54
C ILE A 180 -5.60 17.28 1.69
N THR A 181 -6.30 17.04 0.59
CA THR A 181 -7.74 16.74 0.61
C THR A 181 -8.04 15.36 1.23
N SER A 182 -7.20 14.37 0.94
CA SER A 182 -7.28 13.04 1.58
C SER A 182 -6.92 13.12 3.06
N GLY A 183 -5.95 13.96 3.42
CA GLY A 183 -5.54 14.24 4.79
C GLY A 183 -6.66 14.87 5.61
N ASP A 184 -7.31 15.93 5.11
CA ASP A 184 -8.47 16.53 5.79
C ASP A 184 -9.57 15.50 6.05
N THR A 185 -9.86 14.67 5.03
CA THR A 185 -10.80 13.55 5.15
C THR A 185 -10.37 12.54 6.22
N ALA A 186 -9.07 12.22 6.29
CA ALA A 186 -8.52 11.31 7.30
C ALA A 186 -8.62 11.88 8.71
N PHE A 187 -8.24 13.15 8.94
CA PHE A 187 -8.38 13.81 10.25
C PHE A 187 -9.85 13.90 10.69
N ARG A 188 -10.74 14.19 9.76
CA ARG A 188 -12.18 14.21 10.02
C ARG A 188 -12.69 12.82 10.42
N SER A 189 -12.33 11.78 9.68
CA SER A 189 -12.76 10.41 10.00
C SER A 189 -12.16 9.92 11.30
N ALA A 190 -10.86 10.17 11.56
CA ALA A 190 -10.20 9.84 12.81
C ALA A 190 -10.90 10.48 14.01
N ARG A 191 -11.23 11.78 13.93
CA ARG A 191 -11.98 12.48 14.98
C ARG A 191 -13.33 11.83 15.24
N LEU A 192 -14.07 11.46 14.20
CA LEU A 192 -15.39 10.82 14.35
C LEU A 192 -15.28 9.43 14.98
N ILE A 193 -14.28 8.64 14.59
CA ILE A 193 -14.01 7.32 15.17
C ILE A 193 -13.66 7.44 16.66
N ILE A 194 -12.75 8.36 17.02
CA ILE A 194 -12.38 8.61 18.43
C ILE A 194 -13.59 9.08 19.23
N ALA A 195 -14.39 9.98 18.66
CA ALA A 195 -15.60 10.47 19.31
C ALA A 195 -16.63 9.36 19.55
N GLU A 196 -16.79 8.43 18.60
CA GLU A 196 -17.68 7.28 18.75
C GLU A 196 -17.20 6.32 19.84
N TRP A 197 -15.90 6.04 19.88
CA TRP A 197 -15.30 5.17 20.90
C TRP A 197 -15.39 5.76 22.31
N LEU A 198 -15.23 7.08 22.43
CA LEU A 198 -15.39 7.81 23.70
C LEU A 198 -16.86 8.16 24.01
N HIS A 199 -17.81 7.75 23.17
CA HIS A 199 -19.23 8.13 23.24
C HIS A 199 -19.46 9.64 23.41
N PHE A 200 -18.62 10.44 22.76
CA PHE A 200 -18.57 11.90 22.92
C PHE A 200 -19.27 12.61 21.77
N GLU A 201 -20.37 13.30 22.05
CA GLU A 201 -21.15 13.99 21.01
C GLU A 201 -20.38 15.15 20.34
N GLN A 202 -20.38 15.19 19.01
CA GLN A 202 -19.64 16.17 18.20
C GLN A 202 -20.49 17.35 17.69
N LYS A 203 -21.53 17.76 18.44
CA LYS A 203 -22.46 18.84 18.04
C LYS A 203 -21.85 20.24 18.19
N SER A 204 -21.26 20.55 19.35
CA SER A 204 -20.68 21.87 19.63
C SER A 204 -19.22 21.98 19.18
N MET A 205 -18.79 23.20 18.80
CA MET A 205 -17.43 23.46 18.33
C MET A 205 -16.36 23.10 19.38
N VAL A 206 -16.62 23.43 20.65
CA VAL A 206 -15.71 23.11 21.77
C VAL A 206 -15.46 21.61 21.85
N ARG A 207 -16.52 20.79 21.79
CA ARG A 207 -16.40 19.32 21.84
C ARG A 207 -15.66 18.74 20.64
N ARG A 208 -15.74 19.40 19.49
CA ARG A 208 -14.94 19.04 18.30
C ARG A 208 -13.46 19.34 18.55
N LEU A 209 -13.15 20.53 19.06
CA LEU A 209 -11.78 20.95 19.34
C LEU A 209 -11.11 20.08 20.40
N THR A 210 -11.84 19.57 21.39
CA THR A 210 -11.31 18.67 22.43
C THR A 210 -10.65 17.42 21.85
N ILE A 211 -11.13 16.89 20.72
CA ILE A 211 -10.53 15.74 20.04
C ILE A 211 -9.58 16.20 18.92
N SER A 212 -9.96 17.23 18.16
CA SER A 212 -9.13 17.73 17.06
C SER A 212 -7.77 18.23 17.52
N ILE A 213 -7.70 19.02 18.60
CA ILE A 213 -6.44 19.65 19.05
C ILE A 213 -5.42 18.57 19.45
N PRO A 214 -5.74 17.60 20.33
CA PRO A 214 -4.81 16.50 20.63
C PRO A 214 -4.41 15.70 19.40
N LEU A 215 -5.35 15.43 18.48
CA LEU A 215 -5.06 14.74 17.23
C LEU A 215 -4.04 15.51 16.37
N PHE A 216 -4.22 16.82 16.18
CA PHE A 216 -3.27 17.67 15.45
C PHE A 216 -1.90 17.76 16.14
N VAL A 217 -1.87 17.87 17.48
CA VAL A 217 -0.62 17.90 18.24
C VAL A 217 0.15 16.59 18.07
N ALA A 218 -0.54 15.44 18.16
CA ALA A 218 0.07 14.14 17.94
C ALA A 218 0.61 14.00 16.50
N SER A 219 -0.17 14.41 15.50
CA SER A 219 0.27 14.39 14.10
C SER A 219 1.45 15.32 13.82
N LEU A 220 1.50 16.50 14.45
CA LEU A 220 2.66 17.40 14.36
C LEU A 220 3.91 16.79 15.02
N GLY A 221 3.73 16.11 16.16
CA GLY A 221 4.81 15.36 16.81
C GLY A 221 5.38 14.28 15.89
N LEU A 222 4.51 13.50 15.23
CA LEU A 222 4.91 12.50 14.23
C LEU A 222 5.58 13.14 13.01
N LEU A 223 5.12 14.30 12.56
CA LEU A 223 5.73 15.07 11.47
C LEU A 223 7.18 15.48 11.83
N ILE A 224 7.37 16.04 13.02
CA ILE A 224 8.71 16.43 13.50
C ILE A 224 9.60 15.20 13.65
N TRP A 225 9.06 14.09 14.15
CA TRP A 225 9.80 12.84 14.28
C TRP A 225 10.25 12.33 12.91
N GLN A 226 9.38 12.27 11.90
CA GLN A 226 9.79 11.78 10.57
C GLN A 226 10.84 12.67 9.91
N MET A 227 10.81 13.99 10.13
CA MET A 227 11.79 14.91 9.56
C MET A 227 13.18 14.76 10.21
N LYS A 228 13.24 14.31 11.46
CA LYS A 228 14.50 14.09 12.19
C LYS A 228 15.14 12.72 11.91
N ASN A 229 14.35 11.74 11.51
CA ASN A 229 14.83 10.38 11.28
C ASN A 229 15.03 10.15 9.77
N PRO A 230 16.24 9.75 9.32
CA PRO A 230 16.50 9.51 7.89
C PRO A 230 15.53 8.51 7.24
N ASP A 231 15.11 7.48 7.97
CA ASP A 231 14.15 6.46 7.51
C ASP A 231 12.70 6.72 8.00
N GLY A 232 12.42 7.87 8.60
CA GLY A 232 11.13 8.15 9.25
C GLY A 232 9.93 8.05 8.31
N PHE A 233 10.07 8.51 7.06
CA PHE A 233 9.05 8.37 6.03
C PHE A 233 8.75 6.90 5.71
N ASN A 234 9.79 6.08 5.52
CA ASN A 234 9.65 4.67 5.16
C ASN A 234 8.93 3.88 6.26
N VAL A 235 9.28 4.14 7.52
CA VAL A 235 8.64 3.54 8.68
C VAL A 235 7.15 3.94 8.74
N LEU A 236 6.83 5.23 8.63
CA LEU A 236 5.43 5.69 8.60
C LEU A 236 4.65 5.08 7.43
N TRP A 237 5.28 4.96 6.26
CA TRP A 237 4.67 4.40 5.06
C TRP A 237 4.33 2.92 5.23
N GLN A 238 5.20 2.14 5.86
CA GLN A 238 4.95 0.75 6.20
C GLN A 238 3.77 0.59 7.18
N TYR A 239 3.74 1.39 8.25
CA TYR A 239 2.61 1.40 9.19
C TYR A 239 1.30 1.79 8.52
N PHE A 240 1.35 2.81 7.66
CA PHE A 240 0.21 3.24 6.85
C PHE A 240 -0.28 2.08 5.95
N GLY A 241 0.63 1.46 5.21
CA GLY A 241 0.32 0.34 4.32
C GLY A 241 -0.32 -0.81 5.07
N TRP A 242 0.28 -1.24 6.20
CA TRP A 242 -0.23 -2.35 6.99
C TRP A 242 -1.59 -2.03 7.61
N SER A 243 -1.77 -0.84 8.17
CA SER A 243 -3.05 -0.41 8.77
C SER A 243 -4.15 -0.37 7.71
N ASN A 244 -3.86 0.18 6.54
CA ASN A 244 -4.79 0.25 5.42
C ASN A 244 -5.18 -1.15 4.91
N GLN A 245 -4.22 -2.09 4.83
CA GLN A 245 -4.53 -3.45 4.40
C GLN A 245 -5.27 -4.27 5.46
N THR A 246 -4.97 -4.06 6.73
CA THR A 246 -5.71 -4.69 7.84
C THR A 246 -7.18 -4.26 7.83
N LEU A 247 -7.45 -3.00 7.56
CA LEU A 247 -8.81 -2.49 7.41
C LEU A 247 -9.53 -3.10 6.20
N SER A 248 -8.80 -3.36 5.10
CA SER A 248 -9.32 -4.13 3.97
C SER A 248 -9.70 -5.55 4.37
N VAL A 249 -8.88 -6.23 5.19
CA VAL A 249 -9.17 -7.59 5.68
C VAL A 249 -10.51 -7.63 6.39
N PHE A 250 -10.75 -6.75 7.36
CA PHE A 250 -12.02 -6.71 8.08
C PHE A 250 -13.21 -6.44 7.16
N THR A 251 -13.05 -5.52 6.21
CA THR A 251 -14.10 -5.22 5.22
C THR A 251 -14.39 -6.43 4.33
N LEU A 252 -13.38 -7.10 3.81
CA LEU A 252 -13.55 -8.29 2.96
C LEU A 252 -14.23 -9.44 3.70
N TRP A 253 -13.86 -9.67 4.97
CA TRP A 253 -14.53 -10.66 5.81
C TRP A 253 -16.00 -10.30 6.07
N MET A 254 -16.28 -9.03 6.36
CA MET A 254 -17.64 -8.53 6.52
C MET A 254 -18.50 -8.77 5.26
N ILE A 255 -17.97 -8.44 4.07
CA ILE A 255 -18.66 -8.67 2.81
C ILE A 255 -18.83 -10.18 2.55
N THR A 256 -17.82 -10.99 2.88
CA THR A 256 -17.89 -12.45 2.75
C THR A 256 -19.00 -13.06 3.60
N VAL A 257 -19.08 -12.65 4.87
CA VAL A 257 -20.16 -13.05 5.78
C VAL A 257 -21.53 -12.58 5.25
N TYR A 258 -21.63 -11.34 4.80
CA TYR A 258 -22.86 -10.80 4.22
C TYR A 258 -23.32 -11.60 2.98
N LEU A 259 -22.42 -11.88 2.03
CA LEU A 259 -22.74 -12.66 0.84
C LEU A 259 -23.11 -14.11 1.19
N ALA A 260 -22.43 -14.71 2.16
CA ALA A 260 -22.69 -16.07 2.61
C ALA A 260 -24.09 -16.21 3.24
N ARG A 261 -24.47 -15.25 4.10
CA ARG A 261 -25.82 -15.18 4.69
C ARG A 261 -26.90 -15.01 3.63
N ASN A 262 -26.66 -14.17 2.64
CA ASN A 262 -27.59 -13.93 1.53
C ASN A 262 -27.56 -15.03 0.44
N ARG A 263 -26.85 -16.14 0.66
CA ARG A 263 -26.70 -17.25 -0.31
C ARG A 263 -26.19 -16.81 -1.69
N LYS A 264 -25.40 -15.72 -1.73
CA LYS A 264 -24.74 -15.22 -2.94
C LYS A 264 -23.32 -15.80 -3.03
N ALA A 265 -22.63 -15.53 -4.15
CA ALA A 265 -21.29 -16.02 -4.43
C ALA A 265 -20.22 -15.38 -3.51
N TYR A 266 -20.17 -15.80 -2.25
CA TYR A 266 -19.23 -15.31 -1.23
C TYR A 266 -17.76 -15.68 -1.52
N ILE A 267 -17.52 -16.68 -2.38
CA ILE A 267 -16.17 -17.12 -2.77
C ILE A 267 -15.38 -15.97 -3.40
N ILE A 268 -16.05 -15.07 -4.13
CA ILE A 268 -15.44 -13.91 -4.80
C ILE A 268 -14.74 -12.99 -3.79
N THR A 269 -15.26 -12.89 -2.57
CA THR A 269 -14.66 -12.06 -1.50
C THR A 269 -13.88 -12.89 -0.48
N LEU A 270 -14.18 -14.18 -0.33
CA LEU A 270 -13.45 -15.08 0.57
C LEU A 270 -11.99 -15.25 0.15
N ILE A 271 -11.73 -15.48 -1.14
CA ILE A 271 -10.36 -15.65 -1.67
C ILE A 271 -9.49 -14.42 -1.34
N PRO A 272 -9.88 -13.18 -1.70
CA PRO A 272 -9.11 -12.01 -1.33
C PRO A 272 -9.10 -11.76 0.19
N ALA A 273 -10.16 -12.11 0.94
CA ALA A 273 -10.15 -11.97 2.41
C ALA A 273 -9.04 -12.82 3.05
N VAL A 274 -8.97 -14.11 2.70
CA VAL A 274 -7.94 -15.03 3.19
C VAL A 274 -6.56 -14.57 2.75
N PHE A 275 -6.40 -14.24 1.46
CA PHE A 275 -5.12 -13.77 0.93
C PHE A 275 -4.61 -12.52 1.65
N MET A 276 -5.46 -11.51 1.84
CA MET A 276 -5.06 -10.29 2.56
C MET A 276 -4.80 -10.53 4.04
N THR A 277 -5.51 -11.49 4.66
CA THR A 277 -5.25 -11.91 6.06
C THR A 277 -3.85 -12.51 6.17
N VAL A 278 -3.47 -13.37 5.21
CA VAL A 278 -2.13 -13.96 5.12
C VAL A 278 -1.08 -12.87 4.93
N VAL A 279 -1.28 -11.95 3.99
CA VAL A 279 -0.37 -10.82 3.74
C VAL A 279 -0.13 -10.00 5.01
N CYS A 280 -1.21 -9.60 5.71
CA CYS A 280 -1.09 -8.75 6.91
C CYS A 280 -0.40 -9.49 8.08
N ALA A 281 -0.72 -10.77 8.29
CA ALA A 281 -0.11 -11.57 9.35
C ALA A 281 1.36 -11.89 9.06
N SER A 282 1.66 -12.21 7.80
CA SER A 282 3.02 -12.44 7.32
C SER A 282 3.88 -11.18 7.48
N PHE A 283 3.29 -9.99 7.27
CA PHE A 283 4.04 -8.73 7.32
C PHE A 283 4.51 -8.41 8.73
N LEU A 284 3.68 -8.64 9.74
CA LEU A 284 4.07 -8.47 11.15
C LEU A 284 5.23 -9.37 11.55
N VAL A 285 5.37 -10.52 10.88
CA VAL A 285 6.45 -11.48 11.15
C VAL A 285 7.71 -11.11 10.40
N ALA A 286 7.56 -10.68 9.15
CA ALA A 286 8.67 -10.36 8.25
C ALA A 286 9.31 -8.98 8.52
N SER A 287 8.51 -7.98 8.86
CA SER A 287 8.97 -6.58 9.03
C SER A 287 9.93 -6.44 10.21
N PRO A 288 11.12 -5.85 10.01
CA PRO A 288 12.05 -5.51 11.09
C PRO A 288 11.45 -4.62 12.17
N GLU A 289 10.50 -3.77 11.80
CA GLU A 289 9.79 -2.83 12.68
C GLU A 289 8.78 -3.55 13.59
N ALA A 290 8.42 -4.79 13.26
CA ALA A 290 7.55 -5.66 14.05
C ALA A 290 8.35 -6.79 14.71
N LEU A 291 8.30 -8.02 14.18
CA LEU A 291 8.99 -9.17 14.79
C LEU A 291 10.35 -9.49 14.16
N GLY A 292 10.63 -9.05 12.93
CA GLY A 292 11.90 -9.25 12.23
C GLY A 292 12.31 -10.71 11.99
N LYS A 293 11.35 -11.65 12.01
CA LYS A 293 11.58 -13.10 11.85
C LYS A 293 11.11 -13.58 10.48
N SER A 294 11.71 -13.04 9.42
CA SER A 294 11.35 -13.36 8.02
C SER A 294 11.33 -14.86 7.71
N ALA A 295 12.17 -15.68 8.34
CA ALA A 295 12.19 -17.14 8.18
C ALA A 295 10.89 -17.84 8.63
N LEU A 296 10.10 -17.23 9.53
CA LEU A 296 8.82 -17.80 10.00
C LEU A 296 7.64 -17.47 9.10
N THR A 297 7.82 -16.58 8.12
CA THR A 297 6.76 -16.06 7.24
C THR A 297 5.97 -17.18 6.54
N PRO A 298 6.59 -18.21 5.92
CA PRO A 298 5.85 -19.27 5.24
C PRO A 298 4.97 -20.10 6.19
N TRP A 299 5.46 -20.37 7.40
CA TRP A 299 4.75 -21.15 8.42
C TRP A 299 3.54 -20.38 8.96
N VAL A 300 3.71 -19.08 9.21
CA VAL A 300 2.61 -18.21 9.63
C VAL A 300 1.58 -18.07 8.52
N ALA A 301 2.03 -17.90 7.28
CA ALA A 301 1.12 -17.83 6.14
C ALA A 301 0.25 -19.09 6.04
N PHE A 302 0.86 -20.28 6.11
CA PHE A 302 0.14 -21.55 6.07
C PHE A 302 -0.83 -21.72 7.26
N GLY A 303 -0.37 -21.43 8.48
CA GLY A 303 -1.19 -21.51 9.69
C GLY A 303 -2.41 -20.60 9.63
N VAL A 304 -2.24 -19.36 9.15
CA VAL A 304 -3.33 -18.38 9.00
C VAL A 304 -4.37 -18.85 7.99
N VAL A 305 -3.96 -19.43 6.85
CA VAL A 305 -4.91 -20.00 5.87
C VAL A 305 -5.76 -21.09 6.51
N ILE A 306 -5.14 -22.04 7.22
CA ILE A 306 -5.86 -23.14 7.88
C ILE A 306 -6.85 -22.59 8.89
N VAL A 307 -6.40 -21.71 9.79
CA VAL A 307 -7.25 -21.13 10.83
C VAL A 307 -8.41 -20.35 10.22
N ALA A 308 -8.15 -19.50 9.22
CA ALA A 308 -9.17 -18.71 8.56
C ALA A 308 -10.25 -19.56 7.87
N LEU A 309 -9.83 -20.57 7.10
CA LEU A 309 -10.75 -21.44 6.37
C LEU A 309 -11.52 -22.39 7.30
N THR A 310 -10.87 -22.94 8.32
CA THR A 310 -11.52 -23.81 9.30
C THR A 310 -12.55 -23.03 10.12
N TRP A 311 -12.19 -21.86 10.64
CA TRP A 311 -13.12 -21.02 11.39
C TRP A 311 -14.31 -20.61 10.52
N PHE A 312 -14.06 -20.11 9.31
CA PHE A 312 -15.14 -19.73 8.40
C PHE A 312 -16.04 -20.93 8.04
N GLY A 313 -15.45 -22.11 7.81
CA GLY A 313 -16.19 -23.34 7.54
C GLY A 313 -17.07 -23.78 8.71
N LEU A 314 -16.55 -23.71 9.94
CA LEU A 314 -17.32 -24.01 11.16
C LEU A 314 -18.47 -23.02 11.35
N TRP A 315 -18.19 -21.72 11.22
CA TRP A 315 -19.21 -20.67 11.28
C TRP A 315 -20.31 -20.87 10.22
N LEU A 316 -19.93 -21.16 8.97
CA LEU A 316 -20.88 -21.36 7.89
C LEU A 316 -21.76 -22.60 8.10
N ARG A 317 -21.20 -23.67 8.68
CA ARG A 317 -21.98 -24.87 9.07
C ARG A 317 -23.00 -24.52 10.16
N HIS A 318 -22.57 -23.79 11.19
CA HIS A 318 -23.44 -23.34 12.27
C HIS A 318 -24.57 -22.45 11.76
N GLU A 319 -24.27 -21.44 10.94
CA GLU A 319 -25.28 -20.53 10.37
C GLU A 319 -26.31 -21.29 9.52
N ARG A 320 -25.85 -22.21 8.68
CA ARG A 320 -26.73 -23.04 7.83
C ARG A 320 -27.60 -23.99 8.66
N ALA A 321 -27.11 -24.49 9.78
CA ALA A 321 -27.91 -25.32 10.68
C ALA A 321 -28.99 -24.50 11.39
N ALA A 322 -28.65 -23.30 11.86
CA ALA A 322 -29.60 -22.37 12.47
C ALA A 322 -30.71 -21.94 11.49
N ASP A 323 -30.38 -21.69 10.22
CA ASP A 323 -31.36 -21.39 9.18
C ASP A 323 -32.36 -22.54 8.97
N ARG A 324 -31.87 -23.80 8.96
CA ARG A 324 -32.73 -24.98 8.81
C ARG A 324 -33.70 -25.15 9.97
N LEU A 325 -33.25 -24.89 11.20
CA LEU A 325 -34.10 -24.96 12.39
C LEU A 325 -35.18 -23.88 12.42
N LYS A 326 -34.93 -22.70 11.82
CA LYS A 326 -35.95 -21.64 11.70
C LYS A 326 -37.01 -21.93 10.63
N GLN A 327 -36.71 -22.83 9.69
CA GLN A 327 -37.60 -23.21 8.59
C GLN A 327 -38.39 -24.50 8.87
N ALA A 328 -38.01 -25.26 9.89
CA ALA A 328 -38.69 -26.46 10.38
C ALA A 328 -39.71 -26.10 11.45
#